data_AF-A0A7M1R0C0-F1
#
_entry.id   AF-A0A7M1R0C0-F1
#
_cell.length_a   1.000
_cell.length_b   1.000
_cell.length_c   1.000
_cell.angle_alpha   90.00
_cell.angle_beta   90.00
_cell.angle_gamma   90.00
#
_symmetry.space_group_name_H-M   'P 1'
#
loop_
_entity.id
_entity.type
_entity.pdbx_description
1 polymer ?
#
loop_
_entity_poly.entity_id
_entity_poly.type
_entity_poly.pdbx_seq_one_letter_code
_entity_poly.pdbx_strand_id
1 'polypeptide(L)'
;MTSRTELVAHIGQAGAVPANRPIDRARRIVTAATIGSFFGTLAALIWFLGYITLAQTLLAMIPSGVLLLAFVVVWRIPTPSAGDPIPVVARTLTTSESPYRRYIKSGSNKGLLVPVVVQPVDGSEAFRSVILLRETVPGHEVPEPEVGTLLALQQVEKGMGELANIGEVTPEQEELRERLARHPRQLSNRAPALPMRRGTLERQPLQAALEWWVSLGGAVVAVALYCWAIL
;
A
#
# COMPACT_ATOMS: atom_id res chain seq x y z
N MET A 1 22.44 15.47 20.96
CA MET A 1 21.10 15.18 21.52
C MET A 1 20.06 15.46 20.44
N THR A 2 19.89 14.54 19.50
CA THR A 2 18.86 14.64 18.46
C THR A 2 17.52 14.20 19.06
N SER A 3 16.56 15.08 18.90
CA SER A 3 15.35 15.17 19.67
C SER A 3 14.40 13.99 19.42
N ARG A 4 13.69 13.54 20.45
CA ARG A 4 12.63 12.51 20.41
C ARG A 4 11.42 12.88 19.53
N THR A 5 11.54 13.88 18.65
CA THR A 5 10.41 14.76 18.31
C THR A 5 9.50 14.22 17.23
N GLU A 6 9.99 13.40 16.30
CA GLU A 6 9.18 12.89 15.19
C GLU A 6 9.56 11.44 14.82
N LEU A 7 9.09 10.50 15.64
CA LEU A 7 9.42 9.08 15.50
C LEU A 7 8.80 8.43 14.26
N VAL A 8 7.56 8.80 13.89
CA VAL A 8 6.88 8.28 12.69
C VAL A 8 7.52 8.89 11.45
N ALA A 9 7.83 10.19 11.47
CA ALA A 9 8.56 10.81 10.37
C ALA A 9 9.95 10.18 10.19
N HIS A 10 10.68 9.93 11.28
CA HIS A 10 11.99 9.28 11.23
C HIS A 10 11.92 7.83 10.74
N ILE A 11 10.91 7.05 11.15
CA ILE A 11 10.74 5.68 10.63
C ILE A 11 10.33 5.74 9.15
N GLY A 12 9.47 6.69 8.77
CA GLY A 12 9.15 6.95 7.36
C GLY A 12 10.36 7.39 6.52
N GLN A 13 11.37 8.01 7.15
CA GLN A 13 12.64 8.38 6.53
C GLN A 13 13.64 7.21 6.42
N ALA A 14 13.38 6.05 7.02
CA ALA A 14 14.24 4.85 6.93
C ALA A 14 14.37 4.28 5.50
N GLY A 15 13.79 4.97 4.52
CA GLY A 15 13.76 4.59 3.13
C GLY A 15 12.46 3.89 2.82
N ALA A 16 11.98 4.13 1.61
CA ALA A 16 10.82 3.43 1.10
C ALA A 16 11.25 2.71 -0.18
N VAL A 17 11.10 1.39 -0.17
CA VAL A 17 11.46 0.56 -1.33
C VAL A 17 10.38 0.74 -2.38
N PRO A 18 10.73 1.05 -3.63
CA PRO A 18 9.74 1.17 -4.68
C PRO A 18 9.01 -0.15 -4.93
N ALA A 19 7.71 -0.07 -5.19
CA ALA A 19 6.90 -1.20 -5.64
C ALA A 19 7.20 -1.51 -7.12
N ASN A 20 8.30 -2.24 -7.34
CA ASN A 20 8.82 -2.57 -8.66
C ASN A 20 8.74 -4.06 -8.99
N ARG A 21 8.00 -4.88 -8.22
CA ARG A 21 7.77 -6.27 -8.60
C ARG A 21 7.02 -6.31 -9.94
N PRO A 22 7.16 -7.37 -10.75
CA PRO A 22 6.45 -7.47 -12.02
C PRO A 22 4.94 -7.25 -11.89
N ILE A 23 4.34 -7.77 -10.81
CA ILE A 23 2.91 -7.58 -10.53
C ILE A 23 2.56 -6.13 -10.15
N ASP A 24 3.45 -5.42 -9.45
CA ASP A 24 3.22 -4.02 -9.05
C ASP A 24 3.24 -3.12 -10.28
N ARG A 25 4.20 -3.35 -11.18
CA ARG A 25 4.31 -2.67 -12.47
C ARG A 25 3.09 -2.96 -13.34
N ALA A 26 2.67 -4.21 -13.43
CA ALA A 26 1.47 -4.60 -14.18
C ALA A 26 0.22 -3.89 -13.64
N ARG A 27 0.01 -3.88 -12.31
CA ARG A 27 -1.11 -3.15 -11.69
C ARG A 27 -1.07 -1.67 -12.01
N ARG A 28 0.09 -1.03 -11.95
CA ARG A 28 0.26 0.39 -12.27
C ARG A 28 -0.08 0.71 -13.73
N ILE A 29 0.54 -0.04 -14.66
CA ILE A 29 0.35 0.13 -16.11
C ILE A 29 -1.11 -0.09 -16.49
N VAL A 30 -1.68 -1.22 -16.07
CA VAL A 30 -3.06 -1.58 -16.43
C VAL A 30 -4.05 -0.60 -15.82
N THR A 31 -3.89 -0.19 -14.55
CA THR A 31 -4.76 0.83 -13.95
C THR A 31 -4.71 2.15 -14.72
N ALA A 32 -3.51 2.62 -15.06
CA ALA A 32 -3.34 3.84 -15.85
C ALA A 32 -3.96 3.73 -17.25
N ALA A 33 -3.74 2.60 -17.92
CA ALA A 33 -4.28 2.32 -19.25
C ALA A 33 -5.80 2.21 -19.24
N THR A 34 -6.42 1.56 -18.25
CA THR A 34 -7.88 1.46 -18.11
C THR A 34 -8.51 2.84 -17.88
N ILE A 35 -7.89 3.69 -17.05
CA ILE A 35 -8.35 5.08 -16.86
C ILE A 35 -8.24 5.85 -18.18
N GLY A 36 -7.08 5.75 -18.85
CA GLY A 36 -6.85 6.40 -20.14
C GLY A 36 -7.82 5.95 -21.22
N SER A 37 -8.08 4.66 -21.34
CA SER A 37 -9.02 4.13 -22.33
C SER A 37 -10.44 4.57 -22.06
N PHE A 38 -10.88 4.59 -20.79
CA PHE A 38 -12.20 5.06 -20.41
C PHE A 38 -12.42 6.52 -20.84
N PHE A 39 -11.51 7.42 -20.45
CA PHE A 39 -11.62 8.83 -20.82
C PHE A 39 -11.42 9.07 -22.33
N GLY A 40 -10.52 8.33 -22.98
CA GLY A 40 -10.34 8.40 -24.43
C GLY A 40 -11.59 7.95 -25.19
N THR A 41 -12.25 6.90 -24.72
CA THR A 41 -13.50 6.41 -25.30
C THR A 41 -14.62 7.44 -25.14
N LEU A 42 -14.77 8.00 -23.93
CA LEU A 42 -15.76 9.03 -23.65
C LEU A 42 -15.54 10.27 -24.52
N ALA A 43 -14.30 10.75 -24.64
CA ALA A 43 -13.95 11.89 -25.47
C ALA A 43 -14.25 11.61 -26.95
N ALA A 44 -13.91 10.42 -27.46
CA ALA A 44 -14.19 10.04 -28.85
C ALA A 44 -15.70 10.01 -29.13
N LEU A 45 -16.51 9.40 -28.27
CA LEU A 45 -17.96 9.37 -28.44
C LEU A 45 -18.59 10.77 -28.45
N ILE A 46 -18.10 11.68 -27.60
CA ILE A 46 -18.55 13.07 -27.58
C ILE A 46 -18.11 13.78 -28.86
N TRP A 47 -16.87 13.58 -29.31
CA TRP A 47 -16.33 14.24 -30.49
C TRP A 47 -17.07 13.85 -31.78
N PHE A 48 -17.46 12.58 -31.90
CA PHE A 48 -18.16 12.06 -33.07
C PHE A 48 -19.69 12.00 -32.89
N LEU A 49 -20.21 12.70 -31.87
CA LEU A 49 -21.64 12.71 -31.59
C LEU A 49 -22.45 13.18 -32.81
N GLY A 50 -23.36 12.34 -33.27
CA GLY A 50 -24.18 12.59 -34.47
C GLY A 50 -23.67 11.95 -35.77
N TYR A 51 -22.43 11.43 -35.78
CA TYR A 51 -21.85 10.71 -36.93
C TYR A 51 -21.70 9.20 -36.69
N ILE A 52 -21.99 8.73 -35.48
CA ILE A 52 -21.80 7.33 -35.07
C ILE A 52 -23.12 6.56 -35.08
N THR A 53 -23.11 5.37 -35.68
CA THR A 53 -24.20 4.40 -35.55
C THR A 53 -24.13 3.66 -34.21
N LEU A 54 -25.23 3.02 -33.81
CA LEU A 54 -25.25 2.18 -32.60
C LEU A 54 -24.18 1.06 -32.66
N ALA A 55 -23.96 0.47 -33.82
CA ALA A 55 -22.94 -0.57 -34.02
C ALA A 55 -21.52 -0.03 -33.78
N GLN A 56 -21.20 1.16 -34.31
CA GLN A 56 -19.90 1.81 -34.10
C GLN A 56 -19.70 2.21 -32.63
N THR A 57 -20.76 2.64 -31.94
CA THR A 57 -20.70 2.92 -30.50
C THR A 57 -20.35 1.66 -29.70
N LEU A 58 -20.93 0.50 -30.03
CA LEU A 58 -20.60 -0.76 -29.38
C LEU A 58 -19.16 -1.19 -29.68
N LEU A 59 -18.70 -1.03 -30.93
CA LEU A 59 -17.32 -1.31 -31.31
C LEU A 59 -16.33 -0.41 -30.55
N ALA A 60 -16.64 0.87 -30.37
CA ALA A 60 -15.81 1.82 -29.63
C ALA A 60 -15.62 1.44 -28.15
N MET A 61 -16.52 0.65 -27.56
CA MET A 61 -16.38 0.17 -26.18
C MET A 61 -15.39 -0.98 -26.03
N ILE A 62 -15.06 -1.71 -27.11
CA ILE A 62 -14.25 -2.94 -27.05
C ILE A 62 -12.89 -2.71 -26.37
N PRO A 63 -12.07 -1.70 -26.74
CA PRO A 63 -10.77 -1.49 -26.10
C PRO A 63 -10.88 -1.26 -24.58
N SER A 64 -11.88 -0.48 -24.16
CA SER A 64 -12.14 -0.23 -22.73
C SER A 64 -12.63 -1.49 -22.02
N GLY A 65 -13.46 -2.31 -22.65
CA GLY A 65 -13.89 -3.61 -22.11
C GLY A 65 -12.72 -4.59 -21.93
N VAL A 66 -11.81 -4.68 -22.91
CA VAL A 66 -10.61 -5.51 -22.83
C VAL A 66 -9.69 -5.05 -21.71
N LEU A 67 -9.45 -3.73 -21.60
CA LEU A 67 -8.61 -3.18 -20.53
C LEU A 67 -9.25 -3.29 -19.14
N LEU A 68 -10.58 -3.22 -19.05
CA LEU A 68 -11.30 -3.49 -17.80
C LEU A 68 -11.14 -4.95 -17.37
N LEU A 69 -11.24 -5.90 -18.31
CA LEU A 69 -10.99 -7.31 -18.01
C LEU A 69 -9.54 -7.53 -17.55
N ALA A 70 -8.57 -6.96 -18.25
CA ALA A 70 -7.16 -7.02 -17.86
C ALA A 70 -6.93 -6.43 -16.46
N PHE A 71 -7.59 -5.32 -16.14
CA PHE A 71 -7.56 -4.70 -14.81
C PHE A 71 -8.06 -5.68 -13.74
N VAL A 72 -9.22 -6.29 -13.94
CA VAL A 72 -9.77 -7.26 -12.99
C VAL A 72 -8.82 -8.45 -12.80
N VAL A 73 -8.27 -9.00 -13.89
CA VAL A 73 -7.34 -10.14 -13.82
C VAL A 73 -6.09 -9.79 -13.04
N VAL A 74 -5.42 -8.68 -13.36
CA VAL A 74 -4.16 -8.27 -12.72
C VAL A 74 -4.35 -7.95 -11.24
N TRP A 75 -5.50 -7.39 -10.85
CA TRP A 75 -5.82 -7.14 -9.44
C TRP A 75 -6.27 -8.39 -8.66
N ARG A 76 -6.70 -9.45 -9.35
CA ARG A 76 -6.99 -10.76 -8.73
C ARG A 76 -5.75 -11.60 -8.46
N ILE A 77 -4.65 -11.38 -9.19
CA ILE A 77 -3.39 -12.09 -8.95
C ILE A 77 -2.82 -11.62 -7.61
N PRO A 78 -2.57 -12.53 -6.64
CA PRO A 78 -1.97 -12.17 -5.36
C PRO A 78 -0.55 -11.64 -5.58
N THR A 79 -0.12 -10.72 -4.71
CA THR A 79 1.28 -10.28 -4.72
C THR A 79 2.12 -11.46 -4.22
N PRO A 80 3.12 -11.95 -4.98
CA PRO A 80 4.00 -12.99 -4.45
C PRO A 80 4.72 -12.40 -3.24
N SER A 81 4.59 -13.07 -2.10
CA SER A 81 5.42 -12.77 -0.94
C SER A 81 6.86 -13.14 -1.29
N ALA A 82 7.83 -12.28 -0.98
CA ALA A 82 9.24 -12.58 -1.25
C ALA A 82 9.86 -13.56 -0.22
N GLY A 83 9.01 -14.18 0.60
CA GLY A 83 9.36 -15.18 1.60
C GLY A 83 8.14 -15.55 2.43
N ASP A 84 8.31 -16.50 3.33
CA ASP A 84 7.27 -16.85 4.29
C ASP A 84 7.07 -15.69 5.28
N PRO A 85 5.82 -15.29 5.59
CA PRO A 85 5.55 -14.29 6.61
C PRO A 85 6.18 -14.69 7.94
N ILE A 86 6.84 -13.76 8.61
CA ILE A 86 7.50 -14.03 9.90
C ILE A 86 6.56 -13.56 11.02
N PRO A 87 6.13 -14.45 11.93
CA PRO A 87 5.38 -14.05 13.10
C PRO A 87 6.21 -13.10 13.98
N VAL A 88 5.61 -12.00 14.41
CA VAL A 88 6.30 -10.99 15.23
C VAL A 88 5.43 -10.52 16.39
N VAL A 89 6.08 -9.97 17.41
CA VAL A 89 5.42 -9.21 18.49
C VAL A 89 5.89 -7.76 18.42
N ALA A 90 4.95 -6.85 18.24
CA ALA A 90 5.19 -5.41 18.17
C ALA A 90 4.80 -4.73 19.49
N ARG A 91 5.66 -3.84 19.98
CA ARG A 91 5.38 -3.00 21.13
C ARG A 91 5.22 -1.55 20.69
N THR A 92 4.12 -0.92 21.09
CA THR A 92 3.87 0.50 20.85
C THR A 92 4.94 1.38 21.51
N LEU A 93 5.38 2.39 20.78
CA LEU A 93 6.34 3.38 21.25
C LEU A 93 5.66 4.70 21.59
N THR A 94 6.23 5.38 22.57
CA THR A 94 5.89 6.79 22.82
C THR A 94 6.41 7.66 21.67
N THR A 95 5.62 8.65 21.28
CA THR A 95 5.99 9.69 20.33
C THR A 95 5.46 11.03 20.82
N SER A 96 6.18 12.11 20.52
CA SER A 96 5.71 13.48 20.77
C SER A 96 4.88 14.04 19.60
N GLU A 97 4.75 13.31 18.50
CA GLU A 97 3.89 13.70 17.40
C GLU A 97 2.41 13.62 17.82
N SER A 98 1.68 14.72 17.61
CA SER A 98 0.25 14.73 17.92
C SER A 98 -0.51 13.68 17.09
N PRO A 99 -1.53 13.02 17.67
CA PRO A 99 -2.35 12.06 16.94
C PRO A 99 -2.91 12.63 15.63
N TYR A 100 -3.29 13.90 15.64
CA TYR A 100 -3.79 14.63 14.47
C TYR A 100 -2.82 14.65 13.27
N ARG A 101 -1.50 14.73 13.52
CA ARG A 101 -0.47 14.70 12.46
C ARG A 101 -0.22 13.28 11.94
N ARG A 102 -0.40 12.28 12.81
CA ARG A 102 -0.25 10.85 12.49
C ARG A 102 -1.51 10.24 11.87
N TYR A 103 -2.58 11.01 11.76
CA TYR A 103 -3.85 10.53 11.24
C TYR A 103 -3.91 10.66 9.72
N ILE A 104 -4.13 9.53 9.05
CA ILE A 104 -4.49 9.50 7.63
C ILE A 104 -5.98 9.79 7.54
N LYS A 105 -6.35 10.91 6.90
CA LYS A 105 -7.74 11.43 6.89
C LYS A 105 -8.56 11.04 5.68
N SER A 106 -7.95 10.47 4.65
CA SER A 106 -8.59 10.20 3.36
C SER A 106 -8.22 8.84 2.79
N GLY A 107 -9.09 8.34 1.90
CA GLY A 107 -8.93 7.04 1.24
C GLY A 107 -9.35 5.85 2.11
N SER A 108 -9.15 4.64 1.56
CA SER A 108 -9.47 3.37 2.23
C SER A 108 -8.53 3.01 3.38
N ASN A 109 -7.45 3.76 3.57
CA ASN A 109 -6.46 3.59 4.64
C ASN A 109 -6.60 4.67 5.72
N LYS A 110 -7.81 5.20 5.92
CA LYS A 110 -8.08 6.18 6.99
C LYS A 110 -7.81 5.54 8.36
N GLY A 111 -7.04 6.22 9.21
CA GLY A 111 -6.61 5.64 10.48
C GLY A 111 -5.41 6.33 11.12
N LEU A 112 -4.99 5.81 12.27
CA LEU A 112 -3.89 6.34 13.08
C LEU A 112 -2.58 5.59 12.82
N LEU A 113 -1.51 6.32 12.52
CA LEU A 113 -0.16 5.79 12.46
C LEU A 113 0.44 5.68 13.87
N VAL A 114 0.85 4.47 14.25
CA VAL A 114 1.42 4.18 15.57
C VAL A 114 2.82 3.61 15.39
N PRO A 115 3.86 4.26 15.95
CA PRO A 115 5.21 3.72 15.90
C PRO A 115 5.35 2.52 16.84
N VAL A 116 6.08 1.50 16.39
CA VAL A 116 6.30 0.26 17.13
C VAL A 116 7.75 -0.20 17.06
N VAL A 117 8.19 -0.94 18.07
CA VAL A 117 9.37 -1.82 17.98
C VAL A 117 8.88 -3.24 17.83
N VAL A 118 9.50 -3.99 16.95
CA VAL A 118 9.10 -5.34 16.58
C VAL A 118 10.20 -6.30 16.98
N GLN A 119 9.81 -7.40 17.63
CA GLN A 119 10.65 -8.57 17.85
C GLN A 119 10.12 -9.72 17.01
N PRO A 120 10.89 -10.21 16.04
CA PRO A 120 10.60 -11.45 15.33
C PRO A 120 10.67 -12.68 16.25
N VAL A 121 9.80 -13.65 16.00
CA VAL A 121 9.77 -14.93 16.73
C VAL A 121 10.96 -15.81 16.35
N ASP A 122 11.43 -15.72 15.10
CA ASP A 122 12.59 -16.47 14.59
C ASP A 122 13.94 -16.04 15.21
N GLY A 123 13.91 -15.11 16.17
CA GLY A 123 15.09 -14.61 16.88
C GLY A 123 15.95 -13.63 16.07
N SER A 124 15.50 -13.21 14.88
CA SER A 124 16.17 -12.15 14.13
C SER A 124 16.15 -10.81 14.87
N GLU A 125 17.00 -9.88 14.42
CA GLU A 125 17.18 -8.59 15.07
C GLU A 125 15.87 -7.80 15.19
N ALA A 126 15.67 -7.19 16.35
CA ALA A 126 14.57 -6.27 16.55
C ALA A 126 14.67 -5.07 15.61
N PHE A 127 13.52 -4.53 15.19
CA PHE A 127 13.47 -3.36 14.34
C PHE A 127 12.34 -2.40 14.72
N ARG A 128 12.39 -1.17 14.22
CA ARG A 128 11.30 -0.19 14.32
C ARG A 128 10.48 -0.15 13.04
N SER A 129 9.18 -0.01 13.21
CA SER A 129 8.21 0.16 12.13
C SER A 129 7.04 1.05 12.56
N VAL A 130 6.12 1.32 11.65
CA VAL A 130 4.86 2.03 11.89
C VAL A 130 3.71 1.12 11.46
N ILE A 131 2.72 0.95 12.35
CA ILE A 131 1.46 0.28 12.02
C ILE A 131 0.37 1.31 11.75
N LEU A 132 -0.58 0.94 10.91
CA LEU A 132 -1.80 1.71 10.68
C LEU A 132 -2.96 1.05 11.41
N LEU A 133 -3.50 1.70 12.43
CA LEU A 133 -4.76 1.30 13.05
C LEU A 133 -5.90 1.93 12.24
N ARG A 134 -6.60 1.11 11.45
CA ARG A 134 -7.64 1.56 10.52
C ARG A 134 -8.94 1.90 11.24
N GLU A 135 -9.66 2.91 10.75
CA GLU A 135 -11.04 3.15 11.15
C GLU A 135 -11.90 1.94 10.77
N THR A 136 -12.54 1.31 11.75
CA THR A 136 -13.52 0.24 11.55
C THR A 136 -14.94 0.79 11.43
N VAL A 137 -15.20 1.94 12.04
CA VAL A 137 -16.51 2.63 12.01
C VAL A 137 -16.33 4.01 11.36
N PRO A 138 -17.04 4.31 10.26
CA PRO A 138 -16.95 5.61 9.62
C PRO A 138 -17.22 6.76 10.59
N GLY A 139 -16.32 7.75 10.59
CA GLY A 139 -16.48 8.97 11.40
C GLY A 139 -16.07 8.82 12.86
N HIS A 140 -15.60 7.66 13.29
CA HIS A 140 -15.05 7.44 14.63
C HIS A 140 -13.53 7.31 14.54
N GLU A 141 -12.82 8.25 15.16
CA GLU A 141 -11.36 8.20 15.23
C GLU A 141 -10.91 6.97 16.03
N VAL A 142 -9.78 6.39 15.61
CA VAL A 142 -9.24 5.21 16.27
C VAL A 142 -8.50 5.66 17.53
N PRO A 143 -8.83 5.11 18.71
CA PRO A 143 -8.15 5.48 19.94
C PRO A 143 -6.68 5.11 19.85
N GLU A 144 -5.82 6.00 20.34
CA GLU A 144 -4.40 5.71 20.44
C GLU A 144 -4.17 4.60 21.49
N PRO A 145 -3.46 3.51 21.15
CA PRO A 145 -3.14 2.47 22.11
C PRO A 145 -2.18 3.00 23.18
N GLU A 146 -2.25 2.41 24.37
CA GLU A 146 -1.32 2.72 25.45
C GLU A 146 0.14 2.44 25.04
N VAL A 147 1.08 3.18 25.62
CA VAL A 147 2.50 2.96 25.37
C VAL A 147 2.93 1.65 26.02
N GLY A 148 3.59 0.79 25.25
CA GLY A 148 4.02 -0.52 25.73
C GLY A 148 3.04 -1.65 25.45
N THR A 149 1.87 -1.38 24.85
CA THR A 149 0.95 -2.41 24.37
C THR A 149 1.67 -3.37 23.42
N LEU A 150 1.54 -4.66 23.69
CA LEU A 150 2.08 -5.74 22.87
C LEU A 150 1.02 -6.25 21.90
N LEU A 151 1.34 -6.22 20.61
CA LEU A 151 0.48 -6.61 19.51
C LEU A 151 1.11 -7.78 18.77
N ALA A 152 0.34 -8.84 18.53
CA ALA A 152 0.78 -9.95 17.69
C ALA A 152 0.49 -9.59 16.22
N LEU A 153 1.52 -9.60 15.39
CA LEU A 153 1.45 -9.21 13.97
C LEU A 153 2.31 -10.17 13.15
N GLN A 154 2.33 -10.00 11.83
CA GLN A 154 3.26 -10.69 10.97
C GLN A 154 4.05 -9.69 10.13
N GLN A 155 5.35 -9.92 9.98
CA GLN A 155 6.17 -9.24 9.00
C GLN A 155 5.88 -9.85 7.63
N VAL A 156 5.47 -9.01 6.68
CA VAL A 156 5.06 -9.46 5.34
C VAL A 156 6.25 -10.02 4.55
N GLU A 157 7.43 -9.42 4.72
CA GLU A 157 8.65 -9.79 3.99
C GLU A 157 9.85 -9.60 4.91
N LYS A 158 10.73 -10.61 4.96
CA LYS A 158 11.96 -10.55 5.76
C LYS A 158 12.81 -9.35 5.37
N GLY A 159 13.24 -8.58 6.36
CA GLY A 159 14.06 -7.38 6.16
C GLY A 159 13.27 -6.12 5.78
N MET A 160 11.94 -6.20 5.69
CA MET A 160 11.06 -5.06 5.46
C MET A 160 10.29 -4.68 6.72
N GLY A 161 10.04 -3.39 6.92
CA GLY A 161 9.24 -2.89 8.03
C GLY A 161 7.74 -3.17 7.90
N GLU A 162 7.27 -3.77 6.82
CA GLU A 162 5.83 -3.97 6.58
C GLU A 162 5.23 -5.01 7.52
N LEU A 163 4.20 -4.60 8.24
CA LEU A 163 3.47 -5.44 9.19
C LEU A 163 2.03 -5.60 8.72
N ALA A 164 1.52 -6.82 8.83
CA ALA A 164 0.13 -7.16 8.58
C ALA A 164 -0.51 -7.78 9.82
N ASN A 165 -1.84 -7.71 9.88
CA ASN A 165 -2.59 -8.43 10.88
C ASN A 165 -2.52 -9.95 10.62
N ILE A 166 -2.69 -10.74 11.68
CA ILE A 166 -2.74 -12.20 11.63
C ILE A 166 -4.16 -12.69 11.90
N GLY A 167 -4.52 -13.83 11.33
CA GLY A 167 -5.81 -14.47 11.58
C GLY A 167 -5.86 -15.17 12.95
N GLU A 168 -4.74 -15.76 13.36
CA GLU A 168 -4.61 -16.52 14.61
C GLU A 168 -3.22 -16.26 15.21
N VAL A 169 -3.16 -16.15 16.53
CA VAL A 169 -1.90 -15.95 17.28
C VAL A 169 -1.24 -17.31 17.47
N THR A 170 0.00 -17.47 16.99
CA THR A 170 0.74 -18.73 17.16
C THR A 170 1.23 -18.91 18.60
N PRO A 171 1.43 -20.16 19.08
CA PRO A 171 1.95 -20.42 20.43
C PRO A 171 3.31 -19.75 20.69
N GLU A 172 4.19 -19.71 19.68
CA GLU A 172 5.51 -19.10 19.79
C GLU A 172 5.43 -17.56 19.93
N GLN A 173 4.46 -16.92 19.26
CA GLN A 173 4.18 -15.50 19.46
C GLN A 173 3.64 -15.22 20.86
N GLU A 174 2.80 -16.10 21.38
CA GLU A 174 2.25 -15.96 22.73
C GLU A 174 3.37 -16.06 23.78
N GLU A 175 4.25 -17.05 23.65
CA GLU A 175 5.41 -17.20 24.53
C GLU A 175 6.33 -15.97 24.47
N LEU A 176 6.62 -15.46 23.26
CA LEU A 176 7.38 -14.23 23.08
C LEU A 176 6.68 -13.03 23.74
N ARG A 177 5.35 -12.92 23.59
CA ARG A 177 4.54 -11.86 24.19
C ARG A 177 4.61 -11.91 25.72
N GLU A 178 4.44 -13.08 26.33
CA GLU A 178 4.56 -13.25 27.78
C GLU A 178 5.98 -12.96 28.29
N ARG A 179 7.00 -13.39 27.54
CA ARG A 179 8.40 -13.11 27.87
C ARG A 179 8.70 -11.61 27.84
N LEU A 180 8.22 -10.91 26.81
CA LEU A 180 8.36 -9.45 26.68
C LEU A 180 7.53 -8.69 27.73
N ALA A 181 6.38 -9.22 28.14
CA ALA A 181 5.59 -8.66 29.23
C ALA A 181 6.34 -8.73 30.57
N ARG A 182 7.02 -9.86 30.85
CA ARG A 182 7.85 -10.03 32.05
C ARG A 182 9.16 -9.24 32.00
N HIS A 183 9.76 -9.14 30.81
CA HIS A 183 11.06 -8.49 30.60
C HIS A 183 11.03 -7.44 29.49
N PRO A 184 10.33 -6.31 29.68
CA PRO A 184 10.13 -5.32 28.62
C PRO A 184 11.44 -4.71 28.12
N ARG A 185 12.48 -4.65 28.95
CA ARG A 185 13.79 -4.09 28.56
C ARG A 185 14.55 -4.92 27.52
N GLN A 186 14.15 -6.17 27.27
CA GLN A 186 14.74 -7.01 26.21
C GLN A 186 14.55 -6.38 24.82
N LEU A 187 13.39 -5.73 24.60
CA LEU A 187 13.11 -5.04 23.36
C LEU A 187 13.64 -3.60 23.43
N SER A 188 14.73 -3.32 22.72
CA SER A 188 15.35 -2.00 22.71
C SER A 188 14.56 -0.99 21.90
N ASN A 189 14.27 0.17 22.49
CA ASN A 189 13.65 1.30 21.77
C ASN A 189 14.55 1.91 20.67
N ARG A 190 15.84 1.52 20.63
CA ARG A 190 16.84 2.03 19.68
C ARG A 190 17.09 1.09 18.50
N ALA A 191 16.25 0.09 18.30
CA ALA A 191 16.35 -0.81 17.15
C ALA A 191 16.41 -0.03 15.82
N PRO A 192 17.11 -0.54 14.79
CA PRO A 192 17.13 0.10 13.47
C PRO A 192 15.72 0.15 12.88
N ALA A 193 15.41 1.22 12.15
CA ALA A 193 14.14 1.29 11.41
C ALA A 193 14.32 0.55 10.08
N LEU A 194 13.41 -0.35 9.75
CA LEU A 194 13.43 -1.06 8.47
C LEU A 194 12.59 -0.32 7.42
N PRO A 195 12.99 -0.39 6.14
CA PRO A 195 12.26 0.29 5.08
C PRO A 195 10.91 -0.38 4.80
N MET A 196 9.93 0.40 4.37
CA MET A 196 8.61 -0.10 3.96
C MET A 196 8.48 -0.03 2.43
N ARG A 197 7.70 -0.92 1.82
CA ARG A 197 7.42 -0.83 0.39
C ARG A 197 6.35 0.22 0.16
N ARG A 198 6.47 0.93 -0.95
CA ARG A 198 5.47 1.91 -1.37
C ARG A 198 4.22 1.24 -1.91
N GLY A 199 3.11 1.96 -1.92
CA GLY A 199 1.91 1.52 -2.64
C GLY A 199 2.21 1.33 -4.14
N THR A 200 1.58 0.34 -4.76
CA THR A 200 1.77 0.03 -6.19
C THR A 200 1.42 1.20 -7.11
N LEU A 201 0.46 2.04 -6.70
CA LEU A 201 -0.02 3.21 -7.43
C LEU A 201 0.72 4.51 -7.08
N GLU A 202 1.68 4.47 -6.14
CA GLU A 202 2.50 5.64 -5.87
C GLU A 202 3.39 5.95 -7.09
N ARG A 203 3.41 7.23 -7.47
CA ARG A 203 4.13 7.72 -8.67
C ARG A 203 5.58 8.07 -8.37
N GLN A 204 6.19 7.36 -7.45
CA GLN A 204 7.57 7.58 -7.05
C GLN A 204 8.28 6.22 -6.92
N PRO A 205 9.52 6.08 -7.42
CA PRO A 205 10.38 7.08 -8.06
C PRO A 205 9.90 7.47 -9.47
N LEU A 206 10.64 8.36 -10.16
CA LEU A 206 10.25 8.92 -11.47
C LEU A 206 9.89 7.86 -12.52
N GLN A 207 10.53 6.69 -12.49
CA GLN A 207 10.18 5.57 -13.36
C GLN A 207 8.71 5.13 -13.19
N ALA A 208 8.20 5.09 -11.96
CA ALA A 208 6.80 4.79 -11.67
C ALA A 208 5.86 5.85 -12.24
N ALA A 209 6.25 7.14 -12.16
CA ALA A 209 5.49 8.22 -12.78
C ALA A 209 5.45 8.09 -14.31
N LEU A 210 6.59 7.76 -14.94
CA LEU A 210 6.67 7.55 -16.38
C LEU A 210 5.77 6.39 -16.82
N GLU A 211 5.86 5.24 -16.14
CA GLU A 211 4.98 4.09 -16.42
C GLU A 211 3.51 4.47 -16.36
N TRP A 212 3.10 5.25 -15.35
CA TRP A 212 1.73 5.72 -15.20
C TRP A 212 1.32 6.65 -16.36
N TRP A 213 2.07 7.74 -16.59
CA TRP A 213 1.66 8.75 -17.56
C TRP A 213 1.75 8.28 -19.01
N VAL A 214 2.78 7.48 -19.36
CA VAL A 214 2.92 6.90 -20.69
C VAL A 214 1.80 5.90 -20.96
N SER A 215 1.45 5.06 -19.98
CA SER A 215 0.35 4.09 -20.17
C SER A 215 -1.01 4.77 -20.27
N LEU A 216 -1.25 5.82 -19.47
CA LEU A 216 -2.48 6.61 -19.54
C LEU A 216 -2.60 7.32 -20.89
N GLY A 217 -1.58 8.09 -21.28
CA GLY A 217 -1.59 8.84 -22.54
C GLY A 217 -1.62 7.92 -23.76
N GLY A 218 -0.85 6.83 -23.72
CA GLY A 218 -0.82 5.81 -24.77
C GLY A 218 -2.19 5.16 -24.97
N ALA A 219 -2.91 4.84 -23.88
CA ALA A 219 -4.27 4.29 -23.99
C ALA A 219 -5.28 5.30 -24.55
N VAL A 220 -5.21 6.57 -24.16
CA VAL A 220 -6.05 7.63 -24.74
C VAL A 220 -5.86 7.71 -26.26
N VAL A 221 -4.60 7.81 -26.70
CA VAL A 221 -4.25 7.91 -28.13
C VAL A 221 -4.66 6.64 -28.88
N ALA A 222 -4.37 5.47 -28.34
CA ALA A 222 -4.73 4.19 -28.98
C ALA A 222 -6.24 4.05 -29.18
N VAL A 223 -7.05 4.43 -28.17
CA VAL A 223 -8.51 4.43 -28.29
C VAL A 223 -8.98 5.46 -29.31
N ALA A 224 -8.44 6.67 -29.30
CA ALA A 224 -8.81 7.69 -30.27
C ALA A 224 -8.54 7.24 -31.72
N LEU A 225 -7.38 6.61 -31.96
CA LEU A 225 -7.03 6.04 -33.26
C LEU A 225 -7.94 4.88 -33.65
N TYR A 226 -8.26 3.99 -32.71
CA TYR A 226 -9.21 2.90 -32.95
C TYR A 226 -10.59 3.43 -33.31
N CYS A 227 -11.12 4.38 -32.54
CA CYS A 227 -12.40 5.03 -32.82
C CYS A 227 -12.39 5.70 -34.20
N TRP A 228 -11.33 6.45 -34.54
CA TRP A 228 -11.18 7.02 -35.87
C TRP A 228 -11.26 5.96 -36.99
N ALA A 229 -10.64 4.79 -36.79
CA ALA A 229 -10.57 3.74 -37.80
C ALA A 229 -11.90 3.00 -38.05
N ILE A 230 -12.83 3.01 -37.10
CA ILE A 230 -14.13 2.33 -37.21
C ILE A 230 -15.28 3.27 -37.62
N LEU A 231 -15.00 4.56 -37.74
CA LEU A 231 -15.92 5.60 -38.18
C LEU A 231 -15.90 5.78 -39.69
#